data_AF-A0A8J8C192-F1
#
_entry.id   AF-A0A8J8C192-F1
#
_cell.length_a   1.000
_cell.length_b   1.000
_cell.length_c   1.000
_cell.angle_alpha   90.00
_cell.angle_beta   90.00
_cell.angle_gamma   90.00
#
_symmetry.space_group_name_H-M   'P 1'
#
loop_
_entity.id
_entity.type
_entity.pdbx_description
1 polymer ?
#
loop_
_entity_poly.entity_id
_entity_poly.type
_entity_poly.pdbx_seq_one_letter_code
_entity_poly.pdbx_strand_id
1 'polypeptide(L)'
;MNILTRIIDAISRRGGQLKAVIADRKDYVFVHALASDLEITVPLVLQPCWGSLTYDNLCSLYFESPLPATSIRILTQLHKIGNVR
;
A
#
# COMPACT_ATOMS: atom_id res chain seq x y z
N MET A 1 18.26 -14.10 5.76
CA MET A 1 16.88 -13.72 5.40
C MET A 1 16.34 -12.79 6.47
N ASN A 2 15.97 -11.54 6.14
CA ASN A 2 15.50 -10.59 7.15
C ASN A 2 14.09 -10.98 7.64
N ILE A 3 13.65 -10.43 8.78
CA ILE A 3 12.35 -10.75 9.38
C ILE A 3 11.16 -10.36 8.47
N LEU A 4 11.27 -9.26 7.74
CA LEU A 4 10.25 -8.79 6.80
C LEU A 4 10.11 -9.76 5.62
N THR A 5 11.20 -10.27 5.05
CA THR A 5 11.17 -11.29 3.99
C THR A 5 10.43 -12.55 4.47
N ARG A 6 10.68 -13.00 5.71
CA ARG A 6 9.96 -14.13 6.30
C ARG A 6 8.45 -13.88 6.42
N ILE A 7 8.07 -12.65 6.75
CA ILE A 7 6.66 -12.24 6.85
C ILE A 7 6.02 -12.22 5.46
N ILE A 8 6.70 -11.63 4.46
CA ILE A 8 6.23 -11.58 3.06
C ILE A 8 6.03 -12.99 2.51
N ASP A 9 6.97 -13.90 2.73
CA ASP A 9 6.85 -15.30 2.34
C ASP A 9 5.63 -15.98 2.99
N ALA A 10 5.40 -15.74 4.28
CA ALA A 10 4.26 -16.31 5.00
C ALA A 10 2.92 -15.78 4.47
N ILE A 11 2.86 -14.49 4.10
CA ILE A 11 1.69 -13.87 3.47
C ILE A 11 1.46 -14.46 2.08
N SER A 12 2.52 -14.62 1.29
CA SER A 12 2.47 -15.17 -0.06
C SER A 12 1.92 -16.60 -0.09
N ARG A 13 2.40 -17.47 0.82
CA ARG A 13 1.91 -18.86 0.96
C ARG A 13 0.42 -18.99 1.28
N ARG A 14 -0.21 -17.92 1.76
CA ARG A 14 -1.65 -17.89 2.07
C ARG A 14 -2.46 -17.11 1.04
N GLY A 15 -1.85 -16.68 -0.07
CA GLY A 15 -2.50 -15.80 -1.05
C GLY A 15 -2.92 -14.45 -0.47
N GLY A 16 -2.17 -13.96 0.53
CA GLY A 16 -2.47 -12.71 1.20
C GLY A 16 -2.01 -11.47 0.42
N GLN A 17 -2.12 -10.31 1.06
CA GLN A 17 -1.71 -9.02 0.51
C GLN A 17 -1.08 -8.15 1.59
N LEU A 18 -0.20 -7.24 1.19
CA LEU A 18 0.30 -6.16 2.05
C LEU A 18 -0.60 -4.94 1.88
N LYS A 19 -0.94 -4.27 2.98
CA LYS A 19 -1.71 -3.03 2.94
C LYS A 19 -0.97 -1.92 3.66
N ALA A 20 -0.63 -0.87 2.93
CA ALA A 20 -0.06 0.35 3.47
C ALA A 20 -1.15 1.41 3.58
N VAL A 21 -1.32 1.97 4.78
CA VAL A 21 -2.19 3.13 5.01
C VAL A 21 -1.34 4.38 4.91
N ILE A 22 -1.70 5.29 4.00
CA ILE A 22 -0.92 6.47 3.66
C ILE A 22 -1.64 7.72 4.17
N ALA A 23 -1.09 8.38 5.19
CA ALA A 23 -1.65 9.62 5.72
C ALA A 23 -1.05 10.87 5.07
N ASP A 24 0.18 10.79 4.57
CA ASP A 24 0.86 11.89 3.91
C ASP A 24 1.95 11.41 2.92
N ARG A 25 2.70 12.37 2.35
CA ARG A 25 3.81 12.09 1.43
C ARG A 25 4.97 11.34 2.11
N LYS A 26 5.20 11.53 3.41
CA LYS A 26 6.30 10.86 4.12
C LYS A 26 6.02 9.36 4.23
N ASP A 27 4.78 8.99 4.56
CA ASP A 27 4.34 7.59 4.54
C ASP A 27 4.53 6.99 3.15
N TYR A 28 4.14 7.72 2.11
CA TYR A 28 4.29 7.27 0.73
C TYR A 28 5.76 7.01 0.36
N VAL A 29 6.65 7.96 0.68
CA VAL A 29 8.09 7.82 0.44
C VAL A 29 8.69 6.65 1.21
N PHE A 30 8.27 6.44 2.46
CA PHE A 30 8.71 5.29 3.25
C PHE A 30 8.32 3.96 2.58
N VAL A 31 7.07 3.83 2.13
CA VAL A 31 6.59 2.61 1.46
C VAL A 31 7.30 2.42 0.11
N HIS A 32 7.58 3.50 -0.61
CA HIS A 32 8.32 3.44 -1.88
C HIS A 32 9.75 2.92 -1.67
N ALA A 33 10.47 3.44 -0.66
CA ALA A 33 11.78 2.94 -0.29
C ALA A 33 11.73 1.46 0.13
N LEU A 34 10.75 1.10 0.97
CA LEU A 34 10.55 -0.29 1.41
C LEU A 34 10.30 -1.25 0.23
N ALA A 35 9.48 -0.83 -0.74
CA ALA A 35 9.18 -1.60 -1.95
C ALA A 35 10.37 -1.68 -2.92
N SER A 36 11.28 -0.71 -2.88
CA SER A 36 12.51 -0.72 -3.67
C SER A 36 13.55 -1.67 -3.05
N ASP A 37 13.62 -1.69 -1.72
CA ASP A 37 14.58 -2.52 -0.97
C ASP A 37 14.15 -3.99 -0.85
N LEU A 38 12.84 -4.27 -0.96
CA LEU A 38 12.27 -5.60 -0.83
C LEU A 38 11.60 -6.04 -2.13
N GLU A 39 11.87 -7.27 -2.56
CA GLU A 39 11.11 -7.90 -3.63
C GLU A 39 9.70 -8.26 -3.13
N ILE A 40 8.76 -7.33 -3.29
CA ILE A 40 7.36 -7.55 -2.92
C ILE A 40 6.70 -8.44 -3.98
N THR A 41 6.55 -9.72 -3.66
CA THR A 41 5.93 -10.74 -4.54
C THR A 41 4.42 -10.91 -4.36
N VAL A 42 3.84 -10.22 -3.37
CA VAL A 42 2.39 -10.24 -3.07
C VAL A 42 1.74 -8.92 -3.48
N PRO A 43 0.41 -8.88 -3.69
CA PRO A 43 -0.27 -7.62 -3.97
C PRO A 43 -0.02 -6.57 -2.88
N LEU A 44 0.38 -5.37 -3.29
CA LEU A 44 0.53 -4.21 -2.43
C LEU A 44 -0.66 -3.27 -2.61
N VAL A 45 -1.43 -3.12 -1.54
CA VAL A 45 -2.58 -2.23 -1.47
C VAL A 45 -2.16 -0.91 -0.84
N LEU A 46 -2.30 0.19 -1.58
CA LEU A 46 -2.22 1.55 -1.05
C LEU A 46 -3.63 2.01 -0.66
N GLN A 47 -3.80 2.42 0.58
CA GLN A 47 -5.08 2.89 1.12
C GLN A 47 -4.89 4.28 1.73
N PRO A 48 -5.70 5.29 1.39
CA PRO A 48 -5.58 6.60 2.02
C PRO A 48 -6.02 6.50 3.49
N CYS A 49 -5.32 7.24 4.35
CA CYS A 49 -5.76 7.44 5.73
C CYS A 49 -6.93 8.42 5.73
N TRP A 50 -8.07 7.96 6.25
CA TRP A 50 -9.30 8.75 6.28
C TRP A 50 -9.11 10.04 7.08
N GLY A 51 -9.51 11.17 6.50
CA GLY A 51 -9.38 12.49 7.12
C GLY A 51 -7.98 13.12 7.03
N SER A 52 -6.97 12.40 6.54
CA SER A 52 -5.61 12.92 6.36
C SER A 52 -5.22 13.07 4.89
N LEU A 53 -5.54 12.06 4.07
CA LEU A 53 -5.24 12.06 2.64
C LEU A 53 -6.48 11.63 1.86
N THR A 54 -6.79 12.33 0.78
CA THR A 54 -7.88 11.92 -0.11
C THR A 54 -7.42 10.79 -1.03
N TYR A 55 -8.37 10.08 -1.64
CA TYR A 55 -8.07 9.10 -2.67
C TYR A 55 -7.33 9.73 -3.87
N ASP A 56 -7.79 10.89 -4.33
CA ASP A 56 -7.21 11.59 -5.48
C ASP A 56 -5.78 12.07 -5.19
N ASN A 57 -5.51 12.57 -3.98
CA ASN A 57 -4.16 12.92 -3.56
C ASN A 57 -3.23 11.69 -3.53
N LEU A 58 -3.71 10.53 -3.06
CA LEU A 58 -2.93 9.29 -3.09
C LEU A 58 -2.66 8.81 -4.52
N CYS A 59 -3.65 8.86 -5.40
CA CYS A 59 -3.46 8.57 -6.83
C CYS A 59 -2.43 9.52 -7.45
N SER A 60 -2.46 10.80 -7.09
CA SER A 60 -1.50 11.78 -7.59
C SER A 60 -0.07 11.45 -7.16
N LEU A 61 0.14 11.10 -5.89
CA LEU A 61 1.44 10.61 -5.40
C LEU A 61 1.90 9.36 -6.19
N TYR A 62 0.98 8.44 -6.45
CA TYR A 62 1.26 7.24 -7.25
C TYR A 62 1.71 7.55 -8.67
N PHE A 63 0.98 8.40 -9.39
CA PHE A 63 1.32 8.73 -10.77
C PHE A 63 2.56 9.63 -10.90
N GLU A 64 2.88 10.43 -9.87
CA GLU A 64 4.11 11.22 -9.81
C GLU A 64 5.36 10.34 -9.64
N SER A 65 5.28 9.31 -8.80
CA SER A 65 6.40 8.39 -8.55
C SER A 65 5.89 6.97 -8.28
N PRO A 66 5.62 6.17 -9.33
CA PRO A 66 5.06 4.82 -9.17
C PRO A 66 5.96 3.91 -8.32
N LEU A 67 5.34 3.02 -7.54
CA LEU A 67 6.08 2.04 -6.74
C LEU A 67 6.59 0.90 -7.64
N PRO A 68 7.80 0.37 -7.39
CA PRO A 68 8.38 -0.74 -8.12
C PRO A 68 7.82 -2.10 -7.66
N ALA A 69 6.51 -2.32 -7.78
CA ALA A 69 5.88 -3.61 -7.46
C ALA A 69 5.04 -4.13 -8.64
N THR A 70 5.01 -5.45 -8.80
CA THR A 70 4.33 -6.13 -9.91
C THR A 70 2.80 -6.09 -9.81
N SER A 71 2.26 -5.88 -8.61
CA SER A 71 0.82 -5.85 -8.35
C SER A 71 0.47 -4.77 -7.33
N ILE A 72 0.14 -3.57 -7.82
CA ILE A 72 -0.32 -2.44 -7.01
C ILE A 72 -1.84 -2.31 -7.12
N ARG A 73 -2.51 -2.04 -5.99
CA ARG A 73 -3.93 -1.67 -5.94
C ARG A 73 -4.10 -0.41 -5.10
N ILE A 74 -4.79 0.61 -5.61
CA ILE A 74 -5.13 1.80 -4.82
C ILE A 74 -6.61 1.72 -4.45
N LEU A 75 -6.90 1.53 -3.16
CA LEU A 75 -8.25 1.27 -2.67
C LEU A 75 -8.67 2.32 -1.64
N THR A 76 -9.91 2.79 -1.75
CA THR A 76 -10.50 3.68 -0.74
C THR A 76 -11.17 2.90 0.39
N GLN A 77 -11.39 3.56 1.53
CA GLN A 77 -12.11 2.99 2.67
C GLN A 77 -13.63 3.09 2.45
N LEU A 78 -14.21 2.14 1.71
CA LEU A 78 -15.63 2.18 1.32
C LEU A 78 -16.60 2.34 2.51
N HIS A 79 -16.33 1.68 3.63
CA HIS A 79 -17.15 1.77 4.85
C HIS A 79 -17.13 3.16 5.53
N LYS A 80 -16.23 4.07 5.10
CA LYS A 80 -16.21 5.47 5.53
C LYS A 80 -16.97 6.39 4.59
N ILE A 81 -17.10 6.00 3.31
CA ILE A 81 -17.78 6.76 2.26
C ILE A 81 -19.28 6.50 2.29
N GLY A 82 -19.70 5.33 2.77
CA GLY A 82 -21.10 5.01 2.96
C GLY A 82 -21.37 4.53 4.37
N ASN A 83 -22.52 4.96 4.88
CA ASN A 83 -23.32 4.26 5.86
C ASN A 83 -23.77 2.88 5.31
N VAL A 84 -22.82 2.06 4.84
CA VAL A 84 -23.09 0.76 4.22
C VAL A 84 -23.48 -0.20 5.35
N ARG A 85 -24.79 -0.25 5.60
CA ARG A 85 -25.47 -1.34 6.30
C ARG A 85 -25.81 -2.45 5.32
#